data_AF-A0A7L3YFM7-F1
#
_entry.id   AF-A0A7L3YFM7-F1
#
_cell.length_a   1.000
_cell.length_b   1.000
_cell.length_c   1.000
_cell.angle_alpha   90.00
_cell.angle_beta   90.00
_cell.angle_gamma   90.00
#
_symmetry.space_group_name_H-M   'P 1'
#
loop_
_entity.id
_entity.type
_entity.pdbx_description
1 polymer ?
#
loop_
_entity_poly.entity_id
_entity_poly.type
_entity_poly.pdbx_seq_one_letter_code
_entity_poly.pdbx_strand_id
1 'polypeptide(L)'
;FSAAIVITEQPVSVSVPVGYSFTLRCRAEGRTSLQYQWFCQHQSVCCQIAGATKQDLPVTAQQTQLYTCRINDLYKNAVFSDWVKVEVHQCVARGLPPRLWQGEPVIVLNPTEQSVEVGKPLQLQCAAMGIPAPSYQWYRNGNLLEHQKKKKLWITHAKVSDSGTYLCCASNSHGEHWTNAVDIHIGEQSQPTSALLQITFWRKIALLVGNNRYQHHPNLMAPVTDVFELTLLLEQLGFQVVSLLD
;
A
#
# COMPACT_ATOMS: atom_id res chain seq x y z
N PHE A 1 -17.15 -37.56 -21.93
CA PHE A 1 -16.25 -36.47 -21.53
C PHE A 1 -16.79 -35.82 -20.26
N SER A 2 -16.18 -36.12 -19.11
CA SER A 2 -16.48 -35.45 -17.83
C SER A 2 -16.03 -33.99 -17.95
N ALA A 3 -16.89 -33.00 -17.63
CA ALA A 3 -16.41 -31.63 -17.49
C ALA A 3 -15.90 -31.45 -16.07
N ALA A 4 -14.64 -31.03 -15.96
CA ALA A 4 -13.95 -30.78 -14.71
C ALA A 4 -14.59 -29.63 -13.94
N ILE A 5 -14.34 -29.59 -12.63
CA ILE A 5 -14.67 -28.42 -11.79
C ILE A 5 -13.80 -27.25 -12.24
N VAL A 6 -14.39 -26.09 -12.49
CA VAL A 6 -13.69 -24.86 -12.90
C VAL A 6 -14.00 -23.76 -11.91
N ILE A 7 -12.97 -23.20 -11.27
CA ILE A 7 -13.13 -22.03 -10.39
C ILE A 7 -13.33 -20.79 -11.26
N THR A 8 -14.46 -20.11 -11.09
CA THR A 8 -14.86 -18.91 -11.86
C THR A 8 -14.60 -17.61 -11.10
N GLU A 9 -14.54 -17.66 -9.77
CA GLU A 9 -14.13 -16.54 -8.91
C GLU A 9 -13.13 -17.05 -7.89
N GLN A 10 -11.89 -16.55 -7.97
CA GLN A 10 -10.87 -16.78 -6.95
C GLN A 10 -11.08 -15.81 -5.78
N PRO A 11 -10.79 -16.23 -4.54
CA PRO A 11 -10.69 -15.28 -3.45
C PRO A 11 -9.56 -14.29 -3.72
N VAL A 12 -9.64 -13.12 -3.10
CA VAL A 12 -8.60 -12.09 -3.17
C VAL A 12 -7.87 -11.97 -1.83
N SER A 13 -6.58 -11.63 -1.87
CA SER A 13 -5.85 -11.25 -0.67
C SER A 13 -6.43 -9.96 -0.10
N VAL A 14 -6.32 -9.78 1.22
CA VAL A 14 -6.93 -8.67 1.97
C VAL A 14 -5.91 -8.09 2.93
N SER A 15 -5.88 -6.76 3.09
CA SER A 15 -5.05 -6.11 4.10
C SER A 15 -5.88 -5.11 4.89
N VAL A 16 -6.10 -5.34 6.19
CA VAL A 16 -7.08 -4.61 7.01
C VAL A 16 -6.61 -4.50 8.46
N PRO A 17 -7.17 -3.59 9.29
CA PRO A 17 -6.88 -3.57 10.70
C PRO A 17 -7.52 -4.76 11.45
N VAL A 18 -6.98 -5.05 12.64
CA VAL A 18 -7.58 -6.02 13.56
C VAL A 18 -9.03 -5.65 13.90
N GLY A 19 -9.89 -6.66 14.00
CA GLY A 19 -11.33 -6.52 14.22
C GLY A 19 -12.16 -6.21 12.97
N TYR A 20 -11.54 -5.87 11.83
CA TYR A 20 -12.30 -5.56 10.61
C TYR A 20 -12.96 -6.82 10.02
N SER A 21 -14.23 -6.72 9.65
CA SER A 21 -15.00 -7.82 9.07
C SER A 21 -15.17 -7.67 7.56
N PHE A 22 -14.97 -8.75 6.82
CA PHE A 22 -15.12 -8.84 5.37
C PHE A 22 -15.51 -10.27 4.96
N THR A 23 -15.70 -10.53 3.66
CA THR A 23 -16.04 -11.85 3.15
C THR A 23 -15.07 -12.28 2.05
N LEU A 24 -14.45 -13.45 2.22
CA LEU A 24 -13.76 -14.12 1.13
C LEU A 24 -14.77 -14.88 0.28
N ARG A 25 -14.61 -14.83 -1.04
CA ARG A 25 -15.53 -15.48 -1.99
C ARG A 25 -14.77 -16.46 -2.85
N CYS A 26 -15.35 -17.63 -3.06
CA CYS A 26 -14.88 -18.58 -4.06
C CYS A 26 -16.10 -19.14 -4.80
N ARG A 27 -16.11 -19.03 -6.13
CA ARG A 27 -17.18 -19.56 -6.98
C ARG A 27 -16.58 -20.55 -7.96
N ALA A 28 -17.31 -21.61 -8.23
CA ALA A 28 -16.93 -22.61 -9.20
C ALA A 28 -18.15 -23.15 -9.94
N GLU A 29 -17.90 -23.66 -11.13
CA GLU A 29 -18.87 -24.33 -11.97
C GLU A 29 -18.47 -25.80 -12.17
N GLY A 30 -19.48 -26.65 -12.30
CA GLY A 30 -19.30 -28.08 -12.50
C GLY A 30 -20.61 -28.72 -12.93
N ARG A 31 -20.58 -29.98 -13.36
CA ARG A 31 -21.78 -30.68 -13.84
C ARG A 31 -22.71 -31.16 -12.74
N THR A 32 -22.22 -31.22 -11.51
CA THR A 32 -22.99 -31.71 -10.35
C THR A 32 -22.94 -30.69 -9.23
N SER A 33 -23.77 -30.89 -8.21
CA SER A 33 -23.75 -30.08 -7.00
C SER A 33 -22.35 -30.04 -6.39
N LEU A 34 -21.84 -28.83 -6.22
CA LEU A 34 -20.51 -28.59 -5.65
C LEU A 34 -20.59 -28.40 -4.15
N GLN A 35 -19.61 -28.97 -3.45
CA GLN A 35 -19.42 -28.82 -2.02
C GLN A 35 -18.15 -28.01 -1.77
N TYR A 36 -18.24 -27.08 -0.82
CA TYR A 36 -17.14 -26.17 -0.47
C TYR A 36 -16.62 -26.53 0.91
N GLN A 37 -15.34 -26.31 1.16
CA GLN A 37 -14.74 -26.37 2.48
C GLN A 37 -13.54 -25.43 2.53
N TRP A 38 -13.57 -24.46 3.46
CA TRP A 38 -12.45 -23.54 3.66
C TRP A 38 -11.42 -24.07 4.65
N PHE A 39 -10.18 -23.69 4.39
CA PHE A 39 -9.00 -23.98 5.21
C PHE A 39 -8.26 -22.69 5.51
N CYS A 40 -7.67 -22.59 6.70
CA CYS A 40 -6.73 -21.55 7.05
C CYS A 40 -5.36 -22.14 7.33
N GLN A 41 -4.31 -21.36 7.07
CA GLN A 41 -2.95 -21.71 7.43
C GLN A 41 -2.29 -20.54 8.16
N HIS A 42 -1.86 -20.80 9.39
CA HIS A 42 -1.01 -19.89 10.14
C HIS A 42 0.37 -20.54 10.29
N GLN A 43 1.42 -19.85 9.83
CA GLN A 43 2.78 -20.39 9.73
C GLN A 43 2.78 -21.69 8.90
N SER A 44 3.12 -22.83 9.49
CA SER A 44 3.18 -24.14 8.81
C SER A 44 1.99 -25.05 9.12
N VAL A 45 1.01 -24.58 9.91
CA VAL A 45 -0.13 -25.39 10.34
C VAL A 45 -1.35 -25.03 9.50
N CYS A 46 -1.87 -26.01 8.77
CA CYS A 46 -3.11 -25.90 8.01
C CYS A 46 -4.25 -26.58 8.76
N CYS A 47 -5.36 -25.86 8.95
CA CYS A 47 -6.53 -26.32 9.68
C CYS A 47 -7.80 -26.14 8.84
N GLN A 48 -8.68 -27.13 8.89
CA GLN A 48 -10.04 -26.96 8.36
C GLN A 48 -10.83 -26.01 9.25
N ILE A 49 -11.53 -25.05 8.65
CA ILE A 49 -12.43 -24.17 9.40
C ILE A 49 -13.78 -24.88 9.56
N ALA A 50 -14.14 -25.23 10.80
CA ALA A 50 -15.36 -25.97 11.10
C ALA A 50 -16.61 -25.21 10.60
N GLY A 51 -17.49 -25.89 9.86
CA GLY A 51 -18.74 -25.33 9.34
C GLY A 51 -18.58 -24.37 8.15
N ALA A 52 -17.36 -24.08 7.71
CA ALA A 52 -17.11 -23.21 6.56
C ALA A 52 -17.32 -23.92 5.21
N THR A 53 -18.57 -24.29 4.93
CA THR A 53 -18.97 -25.11 3.77
C THR A 53 -19.70 -24.34 2.68
N LYS A 54 -19.69 -23.01 2.76
CA LYS A 54 -20.31 -22.10 1.79
C LYS A 54 -19.27 -21.49 0.86
N GLN A 55 -19.76 -20.99 -0.27
CA GLN A 55 -18.99 -20.24 -1.27
C GLN A 55 -18.42 -18.92 -0.70
N ASP A 56 -19.13 -18.36 0.28
CA ASP A 56 -18.75 -17.16 1.01
C ASP A 56 -18.29 -17.51 2.42
N LEU A 57 -17.10 -17.03 2.79
CA LEU A 57 -16.53 -17.13 4.11
C LEU A 57 -16.46 -15.74 4.76
N PRO A 58 -17.37 -15.41 5.70
CA PRO A 58 -17.25 -14.24 6.54
C PRO A 58 -16.01 -14.38 7.45
N VAL A 59 -15.18 -13.35 7.50
CA VAL A 59 -13.95 -13.32 8.30
C VAL A 59 -13.93 -12.03 9.12
N THR A 60 -13.60 -12.15 10.40
CA THR A 60 -13.17 -11.02 11.22
C THR A 60 -11.67 -11.12 11.41
N ALA A 61 -10.93 -10.11 10.97
CA ALA A 61 -9.48 -10.07 11.02
C ALA A 61 -8.99 -10.10 12.48
N GLN A 62 -8.16 -11.08 12.84
CA GLN A 62 -7.55 -11.18 14.17
C GLN A 62 -6.03 -11.30 14.08
N GLN A 63 -5.56 -12.13 13.15
CA GLN A 63 -4.15 -12.35 12.89
C GLN A 63 -3.90 -12.58 11.40
N THR A 64 -2.65 -12.36 10.98
CA THR A 64 -2.24 -12.59 9.59
C THR A 64 -2.19 -14.07 9.30
N GLN A 65 -2.96 -14.54 8.32
CA GLN A 65 -2.97 -15.95 7.92
C GLN A 65 -3.38 -16.13 6.46
N LEU A 66 -3.11 -17.32 5.94
CA LEU A 66 -3.48 -17.72 4.58
C LEU A 66 -4.81 -18.46 4.59
N TYR A 67 -5.56 -18.38 3.50
CA TYR A 67 -6.80 -19.10 3.28
C TYR A 67 -6.83 -19.74 1.90
N THR A 68 -7.47 -20.89 1.79
CA THR A 68 -7.82 -21.53 0.51
C THR A 68 -9.18 -22.21 0.64
N CYS A 69 -9.88 -22.33 -0.48
CA CYS A 69 -11.15 -23.03 -0.59
C CYS A 69 -10.95 -24.33 -1.37
N ARG A 70 -11.38 -25.46 -0.80
CA ARG A 70 -11.52 -26.71 -1.54
C ARG A 70 -12.93 -26.81 -2.09
N ILE A 71 -13.05 -27.13 -3.37
CA ILE A 71 -14.32 -27.44 -4.02
C ILE A 71 -14.27 -28.89 -4.46
N ASN A 72 -15.28 -29.68 -4.09
CA ASN A 72 -15.43 -31.04 -4.57
C ASN A 72 -16.81 -31.28 -5.17
N ASP A 73 -16.89 -32.24 -6.09
CA ASP A 73 -18.14 -32.69 -6.70
C ASP A 73 -18.66 -33.98 -6.05
N LEU A 74 -19.79 -34.50 -6.54
CA LEU A 74 -20.38 -35.76 -6.04
C LEU A 74 -19.54 -37.01 -6.39
N TYR A 75 -18.61 -36.90 -7.35
CA TYR A 75 -17.70 -37.96 -7.76
C TYR A 75 -16.35 -37.90 -7.03
N LYS A 76 -16.22 -37.03 -6.03
CA LYS A 76 -15.01 -36.80 -5.23
C LYS A 76 -13.84 -36.21 -6.02
N ASN A 77 -14.08 -35.63 -7.20
CA ASN A 77 -13.10 -34.74 -7.82
C ASN A 77 -12.94 -33.52 -6.94
N ALA A 78 -11.72 -33.02 -6.77
CA ALA A 78 -11.45 -31.86 -5.93
C ALA A 78 -10.47 -30.91 -6.61
N VAL A 79 -10.74 -29.61 -6.47
CA VAL A 79 -9.85 -28.52 -6.86
C VAL A 79 -9.71 -27.57 -5.67
N PHE A 80 -8.59 -26.84 -5.62
CA PHE A 80 -8.33 -25.83 -4.61
C PHE A 80 -8.22 -24.46 -5.28
N SER A 81 -8.74 -23.45 -4.60
CA SER A 81 -8.51 -22.05 -4.96
C SER A 81 -7.04 -21.69 -4.74
N ASP A 82 -6.64 -20.56 -5.32
CA ASP A 82 -5.36 -19.95 -4.96
C ASP A 82 -5.34 -19.62 -3.47
N TRP A 83 -4.14 -19.67 -2.89
CA TRP A 83 -3.92 -19.22 -1.52
C TRP A 83 -3.96 -17.70 -1.47
N VAL A 84 -4.80 -17.17 -0.59
CA VAL A 84 -4.88 -15.73 -0.34
C VAL A 84 -4.41 -15.38 1.05
N LYS A 85 -3.71 -14.26 1.17
CA LYS A 85 -3.24 -13.74 2.44
C LYS A 85 -4.22 -12.71 2.96
N VAL A 86 -4.70 -12.93 4.18
CA VAL A 86 -5.34 -11.89 4.99
C VAL A 86 -4.26 -11.33 5.90
N GLU A 87 -3.78 -10.13 5.60
CA GLU A 87 -2.80 -9.41 6.41
C GLU A 87 -3.49 -8.46 7.38
N VAL A 88 -3.13 -8.57 8.67
CA VAL A 88 -3.78 -7.84 9.75
C VAL A 88 -2.83 -6.82 10.35
N HIS A 89 -3.23 -5.55 10.31
CA HIS A 89 -2.52 -4.43 10.94
C HIS A 89 -3.00 -4.27 12.39
N GLN A 90 -2.09 -4.45 13.36
CA GLN A 90 -2.43 -4.38 14.79
C GLN A 90 -2.63 -2.96 15.29
N CYS A 91 -1.90 -1.99 14.73
CA CYS A 91 -2.00 -0.59 15.07
C CYS A 91 -2.21 0.22 13.79
N VAL A 92 -3.31 0.96 13.73
CA VAL A 92 -3.63 1.89 12.65
C VAL A 92 -4.06 3.22 13.25
N ALA A 93 -3.92 4.31 12.49
CA ALA A 93 -4.39 5.62 12.94
C ALA A 93 -5.90 5.60 13.23
N ARG A 94 -6.34 6.45 14.17
CA ARG A 94 -7.77 6.57 14.50
C ARG A 94 -8.56 6.98 13.25
N GLY A 95 -9.75 6.40 13.09
CA GLY A 95 -10.62 6.67 11.95
C GLY A 95 -10.32 5.85 10.70
N LEU A 96 -9.41 4.86 10.79
CA LEU A 96 -9.16 3.89 9.72
C LEU A 96 -9.83 2.53 9.97
N PRO A 97 -10.36 1.86 8.93
CA PRO A 97 -10.57 2.41 7.59
C PRO A 97 -11.63 3.54 7.60
N PRO A 98 -11.64 4.42 6.59
CA PRO A 98 -12.64 5.47 6.47
C PRO A 98 -14.07 4.94 6.52
N ARG A 99 -15.03 5.79 6.92
CA ARG A 99 -16.44 5.42 6.84
C ARG A 99 -16.83 5.21 5.38
N LEU A 100 -17.57 4.12 5.09
CA LEU A 100 -17.97 3.72 3.73
C LEU A 100 -16.80 3.33 2.81
N TRP A 101 -15.66 2.94 3.37
CA TRP A 101 -14.53 2.40 2.62
C TRP A 101 -14.94 1.23 1.71
N GLN A 102 -14.57 1.29 0.44
CA GLN A 102 -14.93 0.29 -0.58
C GLN A 102 -13.80 -0.71 -0.86
N GLY A 103 -12.64 -0.51 -0.23
CA GLY A 103 -11.48 -1.39 -0.38
C GLY A 103 -10.33 -0.75 -1.15
N GLU A 104 -10.43 0.53 -1.52
CA GLU A 104 -9.33 1.31 -2.09
C GLU A 104 -8.11 1.37 -1.15
N PRO A 105 -6.88 1.55 -1.67
CA PRO A 105 -5.70 1.57 -0.83
C PRO A 105 -5.70 2.74 0.15
N VAL A 106 -5.34 2.47 1.42
CA VAL A 106 -5.14 3.53 2.42
C VAL A 106 -3.79 3.32 3.12
N ILE A 107 -2.88 4.31 3.00
CA ILE A 107 -1.57 4.25 3.65
C ILE A 107 -1.75 4.23 5.17
N VAL A 108 -1.14 3.23 5.81
CA VAL A 108 -1.10 3.07 7.27
C VAL A 108 0.30 3.25 7.84
N LEU A 109 1.33 3.18 6.98
CA LEU A 109 2.72 3.43 7.34
C LEU A 109 3.42 4.16 6.20
N ASN A 110 3.90 5.36 6.50
CA ASN A 110 4.77 6.14 5.62
C ASN A 110 6.24 5.78 5.86
N PRO A 111 7.11 5.90 4.85
CA PRO A 111 8.54 5.83 5.07
C PRO A 111 9.04 7.03 5.87
N THR A 112 10.22 6.91 6.47
CA THR A 112 10.82 7.90 7.38
C THR A 112 12.14 8.42 6.85
N GLU A 113 12.42 9.71 7.08
CA GLU A 113 13.67 10.37 6.66
C GLU A 113 14.86 9.71 7.34
N GLN A 114 15.94 9.52 6.58
CA GLN A 114 17.15 8.86 7.06
C GLN A 114 18.39 9.49 6.44
N SER A 115 19.42 9.66 7.28
CA SER A 115 20.79 9.90 6.83
C SER A 115 21.58 8.61 7.00
N VAL A 116 22.09 8.06 5.91
CA VAL A 116 22.78 6.76 5.88
C VAL A 116 24.22 6.95 5.41
N GLU A 117 25.14 6.22 6.00
CA GLU A 117 26.52 6.23 5.53
C GLU A 117 26.69 5.44 4.23
N VAL A 118 27.62 5.90 3.38
CA VAL A 118 28.02 5.13 2.20
C VAL A 118 28.42 3.69 2.58
N GLY A 119 27.88 2.73 1.84
CA GLY A 119 28.13 1.30 2.02
C GLY A 119 27.25 0.62 3.09
N LYS A 120 26.54 1.37 3.94
CA LYS A 120 25.58 0.82 4.91
C LYS A 120 24.24 0.49 4.24
N PRO A 121 23.42 -0.38 4.84
CA PRO A 121 22.10 -0.69 4.31
C PRO A 121 21.10 0.45 4.56
N LEU A 122 20.28 0.76 3.55
CA LEU A 122 19.08 1.58 3.65
C LEU A 122 17.84 0.69 3.58
N GLN A 123 16.93 0.86 4.55
CA GLN A 123 15.61 0.26 4.52
C GLN A 123 14.53 1.33 4.58
N LEU A 124 13.68 1.38 3.55
CA LEU A 124 12.42 2.13 3.59
C LEU A 124 11.25 1.16 3.65
N GLN A 125 10.17 1.59 4.29
CA GLN A 125 8.97 0.79 4.43
C GLN A 125 7.72 1.63 4.18
N CYS A 126 6.80 1.08 3.39
CA CYS A 126 5.44 1.57 3.25
C CYS A 126 4.47 0.42 3.53
N ALA A 127 3.32 0.73 4.12
CA ALA A 127 2.24 -0.23 4.26
C ALA A 127 0.90 0.44 4.04
N ALA A 128 -0.04 -0.34 3.49
CA ALA A 128 -1.38 0.11 3.15
C ALA A 128 -2.38 -0.98 3.48
N MET A 129 -3.59 -0.58 3.85
CA MET A 129 -4.78 -1.45 3.84
C MET A 129 -5.46 -1.39 2.46
N GLY A 130 -6.25 -2.41 2.11
CA GLY A 130 -6.90 -2.56 0.81
C GLY A 130 -7.65 -3.89 0.69
N ILE A 131 -8.76 -3.87 -0.06
CA ILE A 131 -9.51 -5.04 -0.53
C ILE A 131 -9.76 -4.87 -2.04
N PRO A 132 -9.03 -5.58 -2.92
CA PRO A 132 -7.92 -6.51 -2.66
C PRO A 132 -6.70 -5.87 -1.99
N ALA A 133 -5.84 -6.69 -1.38
CA ALA A 133 -4.59 -6.26 -0.78
C ALA A 133 -3.73 -5.48 -1.80
N PRO A 134 -3.21 -4.28 -1.46
CA PRO A 134 -2.52 -3.46 -2.43
C PRO A 134 -1.20 -4.07 -2.90
N SER A 135 -0.88 -3.83 -4.17
CA SER A 135 0.47 -3.96 -4.72
C SER A 135 1.26 -2.67 -4.47
N TYR A 136 2.59 -2.73 -4.52
CA TYR A 136 3.45 -1.59 -4.19
C TYR A 136 4.40 -1.28 -5.34
N GLN A 137 4.82 -0.02 -5.44
CA GLN A 137 5.86 0.42 -6.36
C GLN A 137 6.60 1.63 -5.78
N TRP A 138 7.93 1.55 -5.72
CA TRP A 138 8.77 2.65 -5.25
C TRP A 138 9.25 3.56 -6.37
N TYR A 139 9.44 4.82 -6.01
CA TYR A 139 9.95 5.89 -6.86
C TYR A 139 11.06 6.65 -6.15
N ARG A 140 12.03 7.16 -6.92
CA ARG A 140 13.09 8.05 -6.45
C ARG A 140 13.23 9.23 -7.39
N ASN A 141 13.11 10.45 -6.85
CA ASN A 141 13.16 11.70 -7.62
C ASN A 141 12.17 11.68 -8.79
N GLY A 142 10.96 11.17 -8.56
CA GLY A 142 9.92 11.00 -9.58
C GLY A 142 10.11 9.82 -10.55
N ASN A 143 11.27 9.15 -10.53
CA ASN A 143 11.54 8.02 -11.42
C ASN A 143 11.16 6.69 -10.80
N LEU A 144 10.61 5.80 -11.62
CA LEU A 144 10.27 4.43 -11.26
C LEU A 144 11.53 3.67 -10.85
N LEU A 145 11.53 3.07 -9.65
CA LEU A 145 12.56 2.09 -9.28
C LEU A 145 12.12 0.71 -9.77
N GLU A 146 12.66 0.30 -10.93
CA GLU A 146 12.32 -0.99 -11.51
C GLU A 146 12.55 -2.14 -10.51
N HIS A 147 11.63 -3.11 -10.54
CA HIS A 147 11.60 -4.27 -9.65
C HIS A 147 11.40 -3.99 -8.14
N GLN A 148 11.29 -2.74 -7.71
CA GLN A 148 11.01 -2.39 -6.31
C GLN A 148 9.50 -2.36 -6.04
N LYS A 149 8.90 -3.57 -6.02
CA LYS A 149 7.44 -3.77 -5.92
C LYS A 149 6.95 -4.26 -4.55
N LYS A 150 7.80 -4.20 -3.53
CA LYS A 150 7.52 -4.72 -2.19
C LYS A 150 7.23 -3.58 -1.22
N LYS A 151 6.56 -3.91 -0.12
CA LYS A 151 6.36 -3.01 1.04
C LYS A 151 7.66 -2.43 1.60
N LYS A 152 8.76 -3.16 1.45
CA LYS A 152 10.10 -2.75 1.90
C LYS A 152 11.00 -2.57 0.70
N LEU A 153 11.62 -1.39 0.61
CA LEU A 153 12.76 -1.13 -0.24
C LEU A 153 14.03 -1.44 0.57
N TRP A 154 14.93 -2.24 0.01
CA TRP A 154 16.20 -2.58 0.64
C TRP A 154 17.34 -2.28 -0.32
N ILE A 155 18.24 -1.39 0.08
CA ILE A 155 19.51 -1.13 -0.61
C ILE A 155 20.61 -1.63 0.31
N THR A 156 21.27 -2.74 -0.04
CA THR A 156 22.25 -3.40 0.83
C THR A 156 23.51 -2.56 1.04
N HIS A 157 23.95 -1.86 -0.02
CA HIS A 157 25.15 -1.03 -0.02
C HIS A 157 24.81 0.33 -0.62
N ALA A 158 24.39 1.26 0.24
CA ALA A 158 23.97 2.59 -0.16
C ALA A 158 25.10 3.38 -0.83
N LYS A 159 24.81 4.00 -1.97
CA LYS A 159 25.74 4.90 -2.68
C LYS A 159 25.24 6.34 -2.60
N VAL A 160 26.12 7.31 -2.78
CA VAL A 160 25.72 8.74 -2.82
C VAL A 160 24.63 8.99 -3.87
N SER A 161 24.69 8.29 -5.01
CA SER A 161 23.68 8.32 -6.08
C SER A 161 22.29 7.79 -5.68
N ASP A 162 22.20 7.10 -4.55
CA ASP A 162 20.93 6.63 -4.00
C ASP A 162 20.24 7.69 -3.12
N SER A 163 20.88 8.84 -2.90
CA SER A 163 20.22 9.97 -2.23
C SER A 163 19.07 10.52 -3.08
N GLY A 164 18.09 11.11 -2.42
CA GLY A 164 16.97 11.78 -3.07
C GLY A 164 15.66 11.59 -2.33
N THR A 165 14.60 12.04 -2.99
CA THR A 165 13.23 11.97 -2.47
C THR A 165 12.58 10.66 -2.89
N TYR A 166 12.14 9.88 -1.92
CA TYR A 166 11.49 8.60 -2.13
C TYR A 166 9.98 8.68 -1.88
N LEU A 167 9.23 7.93 -2.68
CA LEU A 167 7.77 7.78 -2.59
C LEU A 167 7.42 6.31 -2.84
N CYS A 168 6.33 5.85 -2.23
CA CYS A 168 5.74 4.54 -2.51
C CYS A 168 4.28 4.72 -2.93
N CYS A 169 3.90 4.11 -4.06
CA CYS A 169 2.51 4.01 -4.49
C CYS A 169 1.98 2.63 -4.09
N ALA A 170 0.83 2.60 -3.42
CA ALA A 170 0.05 1.40 -3.14
C ALA A 170 -1.19 1.38 -4.04
N SER A 171 -1.41 0.31 -4.80
CA SER A 171 -2.51 0.23 -5.79
C SER A 171 -3.25 -1.10 -5.78
N ASN A 172 -4.55 -1.05 -6.05
CA ASN A 172 -5.39 -2.22 -6.30
C ASN A 172 -6.47 -1.89 -7.37
N SER A 173 -7.44 -2.79 -7.56
CA SER A 173 -8.51 -2.60 -8.55
C SER A 173 -9.45 -1.42 -8.28
N HIS A 174 -9.43 -0.84 -7.08
CA HIS A 174 -10.26 0.29 -6.67
C HIS A 174 -9.53 1.64 -6.73
N GLY A 175 -8.21 1.64 -6.99
CA GLY A 175 -7.43 2.87 -7.13
C GLY A 175 -6.02 2.76 -6.56
N GLU A 176 -5.43 3.92 -6.26
CA GLU A 176 -4.09 4.06 -5.73
C GLU A 176 -4.01 5.11 -4.61
N HIS A 177 -3.00 4.97 -3.75
CA HIS A 177 -2.68 5.92 -2.69
C HIS A 177 -1.16 6.01 -2.53
N TRP A 178 -0.65 7.23 -2.51
CA TRP A 178 0.77 7.55 -2.40
C TRP A 178 1.18 7.85 -0.95
N THR A 179 2.37 7.42 -0.55
CA THR A 179 2.95 7.87 0.71
C THR A 179 3.38 9.33 0.65
N ASN A 180 3.66 9.91 1.81
CA ASN A 180 4.43 11.15 1.88
C ASN A 180 5.79 10.98 1.22
N ALA A 181 6.28 12.06 0.60
CA ALA A 181 7.65 12.17 0.13
C ALA A 181 8.61 12.16 1.32
N VAL A 182 9.74 11.46 1.16
CA VAL A 182 10.75 11.37 2.20
C VAL A 182 12.14 11.58 1.62
N ASP A 183 12.92 12.47 2.23
CA ASP A 183 14.28 12.75 1.77
C ASP A 183 15.28 11.82 2.45
N ILE A 184 16.10 11.18 1.63
CA ILE A 184 17.17 10.28 2.05
C ILE A 184 18.50 10.87 1.63
N HIS A 185 19.38 11.03 2.62
CA HIS A 185 20.73 11.54 2.40
C HIS A 185 21.76 10.42 2.61
N ILE A 186 22.60 10.16 1.62
CA ILE A 186 23.70 9.22 1.72
C ILE A 186 25.03 9.95 1.57
N GLY A 187 25.83 9.93 2.63
CA GLY A 187 27.13 10.62 2.69
C GLY A 187 28.14 9.87 3.55
N GLU A 188 29.35 10.40 3.65
CA GLU A 188 30.35 9.90 4.61
C GLU A 188 30.02 10.43 6.01
N GLN A 189 30.36 9.69 7.08
CA GLN A 189 30.33 10.29 8.41
C GLN A 189 31.39 11.38 8.46
N SER A 190 30.99 12.64 8.60
CA SER A 190 31.87 13.62 9.21
C SER A 190 31.96 13.29 10.70
N GLN A 191 33.10 12.76 11.16
CA GLN A 191 33.44 12.85 12.59
C GLN A 191 33.32 14.32 13.00
N PRO A 192 32.66 14.67 14.12
CA PRO A 192 32.62 16.07 14.55
C PRO A 192 33.98 16.43 15.12
N THR A 193 34.88 16.97 14.30
CA THR A 193 35.93 17.85 14.79
C THR A 193 35.29 19.20 15.09
N SER A 194 35.31 19.53 16.38
CA SER A 194 34.88 20.78 17.01
C SER A 194 34.84 22.04 16.12
N ALA A 195 33.69 22.72 16.21
CA ALA A 195 33.47 24.16 16.10
C ALA A 195 33.38 24.83 14.71
N LEU A 196 32.19 25.43 14.54
CA LEU A 196 31.78 26.56 13.69
C LEU A 196 31.44 26.28 12.21
N LEU A 197 30.16 26.58 11.93
CA LEU A 197 29.52 26.85 10.64
C LEU A 197 29.22 25.62 9.77
N GLN A 198 27.97 25.15 9.81
CA GLN A 198 27.02 25.35 8.70
C GLN A 198 25.59 25.24 9.23
N ILE A 199 24.93 26.39 9.43
CA ILE A 199 23.46 26.43 9.45
C ILE A 199 23.03 26.34 7.98
N THR A 200 22.92 25.14 7.46
CA THR A 200 22.06 24.89 6.29
C THR A 200 20.70 24.47 6.81
N PHE A 201 19.85 25.46 7.07
CA PHE A 201 18.41 25.21 7.11
C PHE A 201 18.04 24.61 5.75
N TRP A 202 17.54 23.38 5.74
CA TRP A 202 16.91 22.78 4.58
C TRP A 202 15.77 23.71 4.18
N ARG A 203 15.97 24.52 3.12
CA ARG A 203 14.94 25.45 2.63
C ARG A 203 13.80 24.60 2.09
N LYS A 204 12.69 24.56 2.82
CA LYS A 204 11.46 23.95 2.32
C LYS A 204 11.00 24.79 1.14
N ILE A 205 10.80 24.19 -0.03
CA ILE A 205 10.29 24.89 -1.22
C ILE A 205 8.92 24.30 -1.54
N ALA A 206 7.94 25.16 -1.78
CA ALA A 206 6.62 24.74 -2.27
C ALA A 206 6.39 25.31 -3.68
N LEU A 207 6.04 24.46 -4.64
CA LEU A 207 5.58 24.88 -5.95
C LEU A 207 4.06 24.81 -5.97
N LEU A 208 3.40 25.93 -6.21
CA LEU A 208 1.95 26.00 -6.38
C LEU A 208 1.62 26.28 -7.85
N VAL A 209 0.72 25.49 -8.41
CA VAL A 209 0.26 25.65 -9.80
C VAL A 209 -1.24 25.94 -9.77
N GLY A 210 -1.63 27.17 -10.11
CA GLY A 210 -3.02 27.57 -10.23
C GLY A 210 -3.36 27.85 -11.68
N ASN A 211 -4.47 27.28 -12.16
CA ASN A 211 -4.93 27.52 -13.53
C ASN A 211 -6.46 27.55 -13.52
N ASN A 212 -7.06 28.55 -14.18
CA ASN A 212 -8.51 28.72 -14.25
C ASN A 212 -9.16 27.97 -15.44
N ARG A 213 -8.38 27.26 -16.27
CA ARG A 213 -8.84 26.59 -17.50
C ARG A 213 -8.99 25.07 -17.39
N TYR A 214 -9.43 24.56 -16.24
CA TYR A 214 -9.78 23.13 -16.10
C TYR A 214 -11.20 22.81 -16.57
N GLN A 215 -11.55 23.22 -17.80
CA GLN A 215 -12.91 23.07 -18.35
C GLN A 215 -13.40 21.61 -18.39
N HIS A 216 -12.49 20.64 -18.39
CA HIS A 216 -12.79 19.20 -18.41
C HIS A 216 -12.41 18.47 -17.10
N HIS A 217 -11.81 19.16 -16.13
CA HIS A 217 -11.39 18.57 -14.85
C HIS A 217 -11.67 19.52 -13.67
N PRO A 218 -12.94 19.86 -13.39
CA PRO A 218 -13.30 20.84 -12.36
C PRO A 218 -12.80 20.47 -10.96
N ASN A 219 -12.61 19.18 -10.66
CA ASN A 219 -12.04 18.71 -9.39
C ASN A 219 -10.53 18.97 -9.25
N LEU A 220 -9.85 19.34 -10.34
CA LEU A 220 -8.45 19.78 -10.34
C LEU A 220 -8.32 21.30 -10.43
N MET A 221 -9.45 22.02 -10.48
CA MET A 221 -9.45 23.48 -10.48
C MET A 221 -8.95 23.99 -9.13
N ALA A 222 -7.82 24.70 -9.16
CA ALA A 222 -7.32 25.48 -8.03
C ALA A 222 -7.53 26.95 -8.37
N PRO A 223 -8.57 27.61 -7.83
CA PRO A 223 -8.80 29.03 -7.99
C PRO A 223 -7.54 29.82 -7.60
N VAL A 224 -7.26 30.90 -8.34
CA VAL A 224 -6.09 31.77 -8.07
C VAL A 224 -6.12 32.33 -6.64
N THR A 225 -7.32 32.54 -6.08
CA THR A 225 -7.52 32.94 -4.68
C THR A 225 -7.01 31.90 -3.69
N ASP A 226 -7.24 30.62 -3.97
CA ASP A 226 -6.88 29.52 -3.08
C ASP A 226 -5.36 29.29 -3.11
N VAL A 227 -4.73 29.49 -4.27
CA VAL A 227 -3.26 29.49 -4.39
C VAL A 227 -2.65 30.61 -3.56
N PHE A 228 -3.25 31.80 -3.57
CA PHE A 228 -2.76 32.93 -2.78
C PHE A 228 -2.87 32.69 -1.27
N GLU A 229 -4.00 32.19 -0.79
CA GLU A 229 -4.17 31.85 0.64
C GLU A 229 -3.20 30.75 1.09
N LEU A 230 -3.01 29.74 0.24
CA LEU A 230 -2.09 28.65 0.52
C LEU A 230 -0.63 29.10 0.50
N THR A 231 -0.25 30.03 -0.38
CA THR A 231 1.07 30.68 -0.36
C THR A 231 1.35 31.29 1.02
N LEU A 232 0.40 32.08 1.55
CA LEU A 232 0.57 32.75 2.83
C LEU A 232 0.75 31.75 3.98
N LEU A 233 -0.04 30.68 4.00
CA LEU A 233 0.07 29.62 5.02
C LEU A 233 1.42 28.89 4.93
N LEU A 234 1.91 28.60 3.73
CA LEU A 234 3.18 27.91 3.52
C LEU A 234 4.38 28.79 3.89
N GLU A 235 4.33 30.09 3.59
CA GLU A 235 5.35 31.04 4.02
C GLU A 235 5.42 31.15 5.55
N GLN A 236 4.26 31.15 6.25
CA GLN A 236 4.21 31.08 7.72
C GLN A 236 4.84 29.80 8.30
N LEU A 237 4.82 28.70 7.54
CA LEU A 237 5.44 27.43 7.90
C LEU A 237 6.92 27.33 7.49
N GLY A 238 7.50 28.44 7.00
CA GLY A 238 8.91 28.54 6.63
C GLY A 238 9.24 27.96 5.26
N PHE A 239 8.25 27.84 4.36
CA PHE A 239 8.49 27.48 2.97
C PHE A 239 8.85 28.71 2.14
N GLN A 240 9.75 28.54 1.18
CA GLN A 240 9.88 29.42 0.03
C GLN A 240 8.89 28.97 -1.03
N VAL A 241 7.90 29.79 -1.35
CA VAL A 241 6.85 29.45 -2.29
C VAL A 241 7.18 29.98 -3.68
N VAL A 242 6.99 29.16 -4.70
CA VAL A 242 7.03 29.53 -6.12
C VAL A 242 5.64 29.25 -6.68
N SER A 243 4.97 30.28 -7.18
CA SER A 243 3.62 30.13 -7.77
C SER A 243 3.69 30.29 -9.28
N LEU A 244 3.15 29.32 -10.01
CA LEU A 244 2.91 29.38 -11.45
C LEU A 244 1.40 29.54 -11.65
N LEU A 245 1.01 30.71 -12.15
CA LEU A 245 -0.38 31.08 -12.39
C LEU A 245 -0.54 31.43 -13.86
N ASP A 246 -1.60 30.90 -14.49
CA ASP A 246 -1.96 31.16 -15.90
C ASP A 246 -3.10 32.18 -16.04
#